data_AF-A0A8I0GV67-F1
#
_entry.id   AF-A0A8I0GV67-F1
#
_cell.length_a   1.000
_cell.length_b   1.000
_cell.length_c   1.000
_cell.angle_alpha   90.00
_cell.angle_beta   90.00
_cell.angle_gamma   90.00
#
_symmetry.space_group_name_H-M   'P 1'
#
loop_
_entity.id
_entity.type
_entity.pdbx_description
1 polymer ?
#
loop_
_entity_poly.entity_id
_entity_poly.type
_entity_poly.pdbx_seq_one_letter_code
_entity_poly.pdbx_strand_id
1 'polypeptide(L)'
;MTDATAQLTPAALTTADGKPLKAALAASLAVRRRRALMLVAPLFLFIFISFIVPIGQMLFQSIYNDTFSANAPALRQWFAENPAGTDPDEAAYAALAADLAKMKADKTAGVAGTRINYDVSGTRSLFTSSARGADKLEPPFKEALIAQDKKWADPIIWRAMRSASSPWTFDFYLAANDFTRDDAGKIVPVAEGQAIYKTLFWRTISMSLQITLICLLLGFPIAHLLATLPMRKAMLLMILVLLPFWTSLLVRTTSWMVLLQSQGVLNNLLVGLGLIGEDGRIQMMYNETGTIIAMTHILLPFTVLPLYSVMKTIPPSYVRAARSLGATSWTAFRRVY
;
A
#
# COMPACT_ATOMS: atom_id res chain seq x y z
N MET A 1 18.16 60.35 -47.91
CA MET A 1 17.50 61.19 -46.90
C MET A 1 16.77 60.28 -45.92
N THR A 2 17.35 60.16 -44.72
CA THR A 2 16.70 59.93 -43.41
C THR A 2 15.58 58.88 -43.31
N ASP A 3 16.00 57.68 -42.92
CA ASP A 3 15.64 57.00 -41.67
C ASP A 3 14.27 57.32 -41.04
N ALA A 4 13.35 56.37 -41.13
CA ALA A 4 12.08 56.36 -40.40
C ALA A 4 11.82 54.98 -39.78
N THR A 5 12.85 54.35 -39.18
CA THR A 5 12.61 53.35 -38.14
C THR A 5 12.42 54.07 -36.81
N ALA A 6 11.24 54.68 -36.63
CA ALA A 6 10.77 55.06 -35.31
C ALA A 6 10.61 53.77 -34.49
N GLN A 7 11.59 53.49 -33.63
CA GLN A 7 11.48 52.52 -32.56
C GLN A 7 10.29 52.92 -31.68
N LEU A 8 9.13 52.34 -31.93
CA LEU A 8 8.02 52.33 -30.99
C LEU A 8 8.46 51.50 -29.78
N THR A 9 9.17 52.11 -28.83
CA THR A 9 9.25 51.58 -27.47
C THR A 9 7.81 51.42 -26.97
N PRO A 10 7.35 50.23 -26.55
CA PRO A 10 5.99 50.06 -26.06
C PRO A 10 5.84 51.00 -24.86
N ALA A 11 4.96 52.00 -24.99
CA ALA A 11 4.62 52.88 -23.88
C ALA A 11 4.24 51.99 -22.70
N ALA A 12 4.95 52.13 -21.58
CA ALA A 12 4.72 51.32 -20.40
C ALA A 12 3.28 51.54 -19.95
N LEU A 13 2.41 50.55 -20.18
CA LEU A 13 1.01 50.62 -19.76
C LEU A 13 0.99 50.79 -18.23
N THR A 14 0.41 51.88 -17.76
CA THR A 14 0.29 52.22 -16.34
C THR A 14 -1.17 52.13 -15.89
N THR A 15 -1.40 51.82 -14.61
CA THR A 15 -2.73 51.92 -14.00
C THR A 15 -3.13 53.39 -13.85
N ALA A 16 -4.40 53.68 -13.54
CA ALA A 16 -4.90 55.04 -13.31
C ALA A 16 -4.09 55.81 -12.24
N ASP A 17 -3.46 55.09 -11.31
CA ASP A 17 -2.60 55.63 -10.24
C ASP A 17 -1.11 55.74 -10.63
N GLY A 18 -0.77 55.63 -11.92
CA GLY A 18 0.60 55.79 -12.44
C GLY A 18 1.57 54.62 -12.18
N LYS A 19 1.09 53.50 -11.61
CA LYS A 19 1.95 52.32 -11.37
C LYS A 19 2.08 51.49 -12.65
N PRO A 20 3.25 50.89 -12.92
CA PRO A 20 3.42 49.97 -14.06
C PRO A 20 2.42 48.81 -13.96
N LEU A 21 1.62 48.58 -15.01
CA LEU A 21 0.52 47.59 -15.04
C LEU A 21 1.01 46.19 -14.66
N LYS A 22 2.21 45.81 -15.09
CA LYS A 22 2.84 44.52 -14.76
C LYS A 22 3.06 44.35 -13.25
N ALA A 23 3.49 45.41 -12.55
CA ALA A 23 3.72 45.39 -11.11
C ALA A 23 2.39 45.33 -10.32
N ALA A 24 1.39 46.12 -10.74
CA ALA A 24 0.06 46.11 -10.15
C ALA A 24 -0.65 44.75 -10.35
N LEU A 25 -0.53 44.15 -11.54
CA LEU A 25 -1.06 42.83 -11.85
C LEU A 25 -0.41 41.77 -10.97
N ALA A 26 0.92 41.76 -10.88
CA ALA A 26 1.68 40.83 -10.04
C ALA A 26 1.28 40.92 -8.55
N ALA A 27 1.13 42.14 -8.01
CA ALA A 27 0.66 42.34 -6.64
C ALA A 27 -0.77 41.81 -6.43
N SER A 28 -1.70 42.09 -7.35
CA SER A 28 -3.08 41.58 -7.27
C SER A 28 -3.17 40.05 -7.37
N LEU A 29 -2.32 39.44 -8.21
CA LEU A 29 -2.21 37.99 -8.36
C LEU A 29 -1.59 37.35 -7.12
N ALA A 30 -0.58 37.98 -6.50
CA ALA A 30 0.02 37.50 -5.27
C ALA A 30 -0.99 37.47 -4.11
N VAL A 31 -1.82 38.52 -3.96
CA VAL A 31 -2.88 38.57 -2.95
C VAL A 31 -3.94 37.49 -3.21
N ARG A 32 -4.39 37.34 -4.47
CA ARG A 32 -5.35 36.28 -4.84
C ARG A 32 -4.78 34.88 -4.60
N ARG A 33 -3.51 34.64 -4.95
CA ARG A 33 -2.81 33.37 -4.72
C ARG A 33 -2.66 33.06 -3.23
N ARG A 34 -2.30 34.06 -2.40
CA ARG A 34 -2.23 33.90 -0.93
C ARG A 34 -3.59 33.59 -0.32
N ARG A 35 -4.66 34.26 -0.75
CA ARG A 35 -6.03 33.96 -0.31
C ARG A 35 -6.47 32.55 -0.72
N ALA A 36 -6.22 32.15 -1.97
CA ALA A 36 -6.50 30.80 -2.45
C ALA A 36 -5.72 29.74 -1.64
N LEU A 37 -4.43 29.99 -1.36
CA LEU A 37 -3.62 29.11 -0.50
C LEU A 37 -4.17 29.04 0.92
N MET A 38 -4.58 30.16 1.52
CA MET A 38 -5.16 30.17 2.86
C MET A 38 -6.50 29.44 2.94
N LEU A 39 -7.31 29.47 1.87
CA LEU A 39 -8.56 28.70 1.81
C LEU A 39 -8.33 27.18 1.71
N VAL A 40 -7.25 26.76 1.04
CA VAL A 40 -6.89 25.34 0.87
C VAL A 40 -6.03 24.82 2.03
N ALA A 41 -5.33 25.71 2.75
CA ALA A 41 -4.38 25.36 3.81
C ALA A 41 -4.96 24.45 4.91
N PRO A 42 -6.19 24.66 5.44
CA PRO A 42 -6.75 23.76 6.47
C PRO A 42 -6.91 22.32 5.97
N LEU A 43 -7.40 22.15 4.74
CA LEU A 43 -7.57 20.83 4.14
C LEU A 43 -6.21 20.17 3.89
N PHE A 44 -5.25 20.92 3.36
CA PHE A 44 -3.89 20.43 3.15
C PHE A 44 -3.23 20.01 4.47
N LEU A 45 -3.34 20.85 5.51
CA LEU A 45 -2.80 20.57 6.84
C LEU A 45 -3.45 19.33 7.44
N PHE A 46 -4.77 19.19 7.30
CA PHE A 46 -5.49 18.00 7.74
C PHE A 46 -4.99 16.72 7.04
N ILE A 47 -4.83 16.74 5.71
CA ILE A 47 -4.28 15.61 4.95
C ILE A 47 -2.84 15.32 5.36
N PHE A 48 -2.02 16.35 5.51
CA PHE A 48 -0.61 16.22 5.88
C PHE A 48 -0.46 15.58 7.28
N ILE A 49 -1.20 16.07 8.26
CA ILE A 49 -1.15 15.56 9.64
C ILE A 49 -1.77 14.17 9.75
N SER A 50 -2.89 13.91 9.06
CA SER A 50 -3.64 12.66 9.25
C SER A 50 -3.09 11.49 8.43
N PHE A 51 -2.44 11.77 7.30
CA PHE A 51 -1.93 10.72 6.40
C PHE A 51 -0.40 10.78 6.25
N ILE A 52 0.16 11.94 5.89
CA ILE A 52 1.58 12.04 5.53
C ILE A 52 2.47 11.81 6.77
N VAL A 53 2.14 12.43 7.91
CA VAL A 53 2.91 12.27 9.15
C VAL A 53 2.90 10.82 9.64
N PRO A 54 1.76 10.13 9.81
CA PRO A 54 1.74 8.73 10.22
C PRO A 54 2.45 7.79 9.26
N ILE A 55 2.32 8.01 7.94
CA ILE A 55 3.05 7.22 6.94
C ILE A 55 4.55 7.44 7.09
N GLY A 56 5.00 8.68 7.23
CA GLY A 56 6.41 9.01 7.47
C GLY A 56 6.93 8.37 8.76
N GLN A 57 6.14 8.40 9.83
CA GLN A 57 6.47 7.73 11.10
C GLN A 57 6.57 6.22 10.93
N MET A 58 5.64 5.57 10.24
CA MET A 58 5.67 4.13 9.98
C MET A 58 6.86 3.73 9.12
N LEU A 59 7.18 4.52 8.08
CA LEU A 59 8.36 4.31 7.26
C LEU A 59 9.65 4.50 8.08
N PHE A 60 9.71 5.50 8.94
CA PHE A 60 10.85 5.66 9.83
C PHE A 60 10.96 4.49 10.83
N GLN A 61 9.83 4.04 11.39
CA GLN A 61 9.77 2.88 12.30
C GLN A 61 10.20 1.56 11.64
N SER A 62 10.13 1.47 10.31
CA SER A 62 10.59 0.30 9.57
C SER A 62 12.13 0.18 9.51
N ILE A 63 12.86 1.26 9.82
CA ILE A 63 14.33 1.28 9.84
C ILE A 63 14.85 1.55 11.26
N TYR A 64 14.17 2.40 12.02
CA TYR A 64 14.49 2.76 13.40
C TYR A 64 13.35 2.31 14.33
N ASN A 65 13.59 1.29 15.14
CA ASN A 65 12.63 0.77 16.09
C ASN A 65 13.30 0.54 17.45
N ASP A 66 13.14 1.50 18.36
CA ASP A 66 13.73 1.46 19.69
C ASP A 66 12.86 0.79 20.76
N THR A 67 11.69 0.26 20.39
CA THR A 67 10.68 -0.28 21.32
C THR A 67 11.22 -1.33 22.29
N PHE A 68 12.19 -2.15 21.88
CA PHE A 68 12.90 -3.05 22.79
C PHE A 68 14.07 -2.34 23.49
N SER A 69 14.98 -1.74 22.71
CA SER A 69 16.21 -1.11 23.21
C SER A 69 16.01 0.02 24.25
N ALA A 70 14.89 0.73 24.21
CA ALA A 70 14.54 1.79 25.17
C ALA A 70 13.99 1.22 26.49
N ASN A 71 13.36 0.04 26.42
CA ASN A 71 12.72 -0.62 27.56
C ASN A 71 13.63 -1.67 28.23
N ALA A 72 14.69 -2.11 27.55
CA ALA A 72 15.67 -3.08 28.05
C ALA A 72 17.12 -2.51 28.09
N PRO A 73 17.38 -1.43 28.86
CA PRO A 73 18.70 -0.81 28.90
C PRO A 73 19.78 -1.70 29.52
N ALA A 74 19.48 -2.49 30.56
CA ALA A 74 20.49 -3.33 31.21
C ALA A 74 20.91 -4.48 30.28
N LEU A 75 19.95 -5.11 29.61
CA LEU A 75 20.20 -6.18 28.66
C LEU A 75 20.92 -5.65 27.41
N ARG A 76 20.57 -4.44 26.95
CA ARG A 76 21.29 -3.76 25.88
C ARG A 76 22.76 -3.52 26.24
N GLN A 77 23.03 -3.09 27.47
CA GLN A 77 24.40 -2.90 27.94
C GLN A 77 25.16 -4.23 27.95
N TRP A 78 24.55 -5.29 28.49
CA TRP A 78 25.16 -6.63 28.49
C TRP A 78 25.45 -7.12 27.06
N PHE A 79 24.53 -6.93 26.10
CA PHE A 79 24.75 -7.28 24.70
C PHE A 79 25.86 -6.46 24.02
N ALA A 80 26.10 -5.22 24.45
CA ALA A 80 27.17 -4.39 23.93
C ALA A 80 28.56 -4.81 24.45
N GLU A 81 28.63 -5.29 25.69
CA GLU A 81 29.86 -5.76 26.33
C GLU A 81 30.24 -7.20 25.92
N ASN A 82 29.26 -8.02 25.54
CA ASN A 82 29.46 -9.45 25.23
C ASN A 82 29.27 -9.74 23.73
N PRO A 83 30.25 -10.33 23.02
CA PRO A 83 30.14 -10.66 21.59
C PRO A 83 28.95 -11.56 21.23
N ALA A 84 28.55 -11.53 19.95
CA ALA A 84 27.56 -12.46 19.41
C ALA A 84 28.06 -13.91 19.52
N GLY A 85 27.18 -14.83 19.93
CA GLY A 85 27.51 -16.24 20.18
C GLY A 85 27.94 -16.54 21.63
N THR A 86 28.02 -15.53 22.51
CA THR A 86 28.22 -15.76 23.95
C THR A 86 26.95 -16.30 24.58
N ASP A 87 27.04 -17.44 25.27
CA ASP A 87 25.93 -18.01 26.00
C ASP A 87 25.47 -17.09 27.15
N PRO A 88 24.16 -16.94 27.40
CA PRO A 88 23.66 -16.13 28.51
C PRO A 88 24.14 -16.66 29.87
N ASP A 89 25.00 -15.87 30.50
CA ASP A 89 25.52 -16.08 31.84
C ASP A 89 24.57 -15.50 32.91
N GLU A 90 24.90 -15.68 34.18
CA GLU A 90 24.08 -15.17 35.28
C GLU A 90 23.91 -13.64 35.21
N ALA A 91 24.91 -12.90 34.72
CA ALA A 91 24.82 -11.46 34.51
C ALA A 91 23.78 -11.09 33.43
N ALA A 92 23.66 -11.89 32.36
CA ALA A 92 22.62 -11.71 31.34
C ALA A 92 21.21 -11.86 31.93
N TYR A 93 21.00 -12.89 32.75
CA TYR A 93 19.71 -13.13 33.41
C TYR A 93 19.40 -12.08 34.49
N ALA A 94 20.41 -11.59 35.20
CA ALA A 94 20.25 -10.47 36.13
C ALA A 94 19.83 -9.18 35.40
N ALA A 95 20.45 -8.88 34.24
CA ALA A 95 20.07 -7.75 33.40
C ALA A 95 18.63 -7.88 32.88
N LEU A 96 18.24 -9.07 32.43
CA LEU A 96 16.87 -9.35 32.00
C LEU A 96 15.87 -9.19 33.15
N ALA A 97 16.17 -9.69 34.35
CA ALA A 97 15.30 -9.54 35.52
C ALA A 97 15.12 -8.07 35.92
N ALA A 98 16.20 -7.28 35.91
CA ALA A 98 16.16 -5.85 36.17
C ALA A 98 15.30 -5.10 35.14
N ASP A 99 15.46 -5.42 33.86
CA ASP A 99 14.67 -4.82 32.78
C ASP A 99 13.20 -5.25 32.85
N LEU A 100 12.88 -6.51 33.19
CA LEU A 100 11.51 -6.97 33.40
C LEU A 100 10.83 -6.27 34.59
N ALA A 101 11.56 -6.03 35.67
CA ALA A 101 11.06 -5.27 36.82
C ALA A 101 10.77 -3.81 36.45
N LYS A 102 11.67 -3.18 35.67
CA LYS A 102 11.46 -1.84 35.11
C LYS A 102 10.25 -1.80 34.18
N MET A 103 10.15 -2.76 33.25
CA MET A 103 9.03 -2.89 32.33
C MET A 103 7.69 -3.11 33.05
N LYS A 104 7.70 -3.76 34.22
CA LYS A 104 6.51 -3.88 35.09
C LYS A 104 6.10 -2.52 35.64
N ALA A 105 7.04 -1.75 36.19
CA ALA A 105 6.79 -0.43 36.75
C ALA A 105 6.26 0.54 35.68
N ASP A 106 6.87 0.55 34.50
CA ASP A 106 6.55 1.44 33.38
C ASP A 106 5.36 0.92 32.53
N LYS A 107 4.87 -0.30 32.79
CA LYS A 107 3.84 -1.01 32.01
C LYS A 107 4.21 -1.20 30.53
N THR A 108 5.51 -1.33 30.22
CA THR A 108 6.04 -1.45 28.87
C THR A 108 6.40 -2.88 28.45
N ALA A 109 6.24 -3.88 29.32
CA ALA A 109 6.56 -5.28 29.03
C ALA A 109 5.88 -5.81 27.74
N GLY A 110 4.63 -5.41 27.51
CA GLY A 110 3.90 -5.78 26.29
C GLY A 110 4.45 -5.12 25.02
N VAL A 111 4.99 -3.90 25.14
CA VAL A 111 5.59 -3.17 24.02
C VAL A 111 6.91 -3.82 23.63
N ALA A 112 7.80 -4.04 24.60
CA ALA A 112 9.08 -4.72 24.38
C ALA A 112 8.89 -6.14 23.83
N GLY A 113 7.97 -6.91 24.43
CA GLY A 113 7.65 -8.26 23.96
C GLY A 113 7.04 -8.31 22.56
N THR A 114 6.29 -7.27 22.14
CA THR A 114 5.73 -7.21 20.77
C THR A 114 6.83 -7.10 19.71
N ARG A 115 7.92 -6.37 19.99
CA ARG A 115 9.05 -6.27 19.07
C ARG A 115 9.75 -7.61 18.86
N ILE A 116 9.95 -8.37 19.93
CA ILE A 116 10.53 -9.72 19.84
C ILE A 116 9.56 -10.69 19.16
N ASN A 117 8.25 -10.45 19.30
CA ASN A 117 7.22 -11.30 18.71
C ASN A 117 7.19 -11.27 17.17
N TYR A 118 7.78 -10.25 16.54
CA TYR A 118 7.98 -10.25 15.08
C TYR A 118 8.96 -11.32 14.63
N ASP A 119 9.94 -11.66 15.47
CA ASP A 119 10.98 -12.63 15.16
C ASP A 119 10.66 -14.01 15.77
N VAL A 120 10.04 -14.04 16.95
CA VAL A 120 9.71 -15.27 17.69
C VAL A 120 8.30 -15.21 18.26
N SER A 121 7.39 -15.99 17.68
CA SER A 121 5.98 -16.03 18.09
C SER A 121 5.79 -16.44 19.56
N GLY A 122 4.88 -15.77 20.26
CA GLY A 122 4.51 -16.05 21.65
C GLY A 122 5.36 -15.31 22.70
N THR A 123 6.37 -14.55 22.27
CA THR A 123 7.23 -13.78 23.20
C THR A 123 6.52 -12.58 23.81
N ARG A 124 5.51 -11.99 23.18
CA ARG A 124 4.68 -10.94 23.82
C ARG A 124 4.06 -11.44 25.13
N SER A 125 3.51 -12.66 25.13
CA SER A 125 2.95 -13.28 26.32
C SER A 125 4.03 -13.61 27.34
N LEU A 126 5.18 -14.12 26.90
CA LEU A 126 6.34 -14.42 27.76
C LEU A 126 6.83 -13.20 28.54
N PHE A 127 7.03 -12.06 27.87
CA PHE A 127 7.46 -10.83 28.54
C PHE A 127 6.41 -10.33 29.55
N THR A 128 5.13 -10.36 29.16
CA THR A 128 4.05 -9.87 30.04
C THR A 128 3.77 -10.80 31.22
N SER A 129 3.95 -12.11 31.08
CA SER A 129 3.84 -13.06 32.20
C SER A 129 5.05 -12.94 33.13
N SER A 130 6.26 -12.87 32.58
CA SER A 130 7.49 -12.78 33.37
C SER A 130 7.60 -11.46 34.14
N ALA A 131 7.21 -10.34 33.54
CA ALA A 131 7.20 -9.05 34.22
C ALA A 131 6.27 -9.01 35.46
N ARG A 132 5.21 -9.84 35.55
CA ARG A 132 4.26 -9.80 36.69
C ARG A 132 4.92 -10.15 38.03
N GLY A 133 5.95 -11.00 38.02
CA GLY A 133 6.66 -11.45 39.21
C GLY A 133 8.11 -10.98 39.29
N ALA A 134 8.56 -10.13 38.35
CA ALA A 134 9.97 -9.78 38.20
C ALA A 134 10.55 -9.00 39.39
N ASP A 135 9.71 -8.27 40.13
CA ASP A 135 10.04 -7.54 41.35
C ASP A 135 10.32 -8.44 42.57
N LYS A 136 9.97 -9.72 42.48
CA LYS A 136 10.13 -10.72 43.55
C LYS A 136 11.18 -11.77 43.22
N LEU A 137 11.89 -11.62 42.10
CA LEU A 137 12.95 -12.54 41.71
C LEU A 137 14.18 -12.29 42.59
N GLU A 138 14.72 -13.37 43.15
CA GLU A 138 15.98 -13.37 43.89
C GLU A 138 17.05 -14.15 43.10
N PRO A 139 18.35 -13.83 43.29
CA PRO A 139 19.44 -14.60 42.69
C PRO A 139 19.45 -16.06 43.20
N PRO A 140 19.78 -17.06 42.37
CA PRO A 140 20.21 -16.96 40.96
C PRO A 140 19.05 -16.74 39.98
N PHE A 141 19.14 -15.66 39.20
CA PHE A 141 18.13 -15.22 38.26
C PHE A 141 17.95 -16.17 37.08
N LYS A 142 19.02 -16.87 36.65
CA LYS A 142 18.93 -17.86 35.58
C LYS A 142 17.96 -18.98 35.92
N GLU A 143 18.11 -19.56 37.11
CA GLU A 143 17.23 -20.64 37.57
C GLU A 143 15.81 -20.12 37.82
N ALA A 144 15.68 -18.95 38.43
CA ALA A 144 14.38 -18.36 38.74
C ALA A 144 13.54 -18.03 37.48
N LEU A 145 14.15 -17.46 36.44
CA LEU A 145 13.47 -17.15 35.18
C LEU A 145 13.12 -18.41 34.37
N ILE A 146 14.02 -19.39 34.31
CA ILE A 146 13.76 -20.67 33.63
C ILE A 146 12.68 -21.48 34.37
N ALA A 147 12.65 -21.42 35.71
CA ALA A 147 11.60 -22.04 36.51
C ALA A 147 10.23 -21.41 36.26
N GLN A 148 10.19 -20.10 35.99
CA GLN A 148 8.96 -19.40 35.64
C GLN A 148 8.45 -19.78 34.24
N ASP A 149 9.34 -19.79 33.23
CA ASP A 149 9.01 -20.25 31.88
C ASP A 149 10.27 -20.82 31.21
N LYS A 150 10.19 -22.10 30.79
CA LYS A 150 11.29 -22.82 30.15
C LYS A 150 11.76 -22.16 28.85
N LYS A 151 10.93 -21.33 28.21
CA LYS A 151 11.32 -20.58 27.00
C LYS A 151 12.48 -19.62 27.23
N TRP A 152 12.73 -19.15 28.46
CA TRP A 152 13.91 -18.32 28.75
C TRP A 152 15.24 -19.06 28.60
N ALA A 153 15.23 -20.39 28.48
CA ALA A 153 16.40 -21.18 28.11
C ALA A 153 16.60 -21.28 26.59
N ASP A 154 15.64 -20.85 25.76
CA ASP A 154 15.70 -20.96 24.31
C ASP A 154 16.68 -19.92 23.72
N PRO A 155 17.78 -20.35 23.08
CA PRO A 155 18.76 -19.44 22.46
C PRO A 155 18.15 -18.52 21.40
N ILE A 156 17.07 -18.95 20.73
CA ILE A 156 16.40 -18.18 19.67
C ILE A 156 15.82 -16.88 20.23
N ILE A 157 15.29 -16.90 21.47
CA ILE A 157 14.73 -15.71 22.12
C ILE A 157 15.84 -14.73 22.48
N TRP A 158 16.96 -15.21 23.01
CA TRP A 158 18.14 -14.39 23.31
C TRP A 158 18.74 -13.76 22.06
N ARG A 159 18.79 -14.49 20.95
CA ARG A 159 19.20 -13.94 19.65
C ARG A 159 18.26 -12.85 19.17
N ALA A 160 16.95 -13.05 19.26
CA ALA A 160 15.96 -12.05 18.87
C ALA A 160 16.06 -10.78 19.73
N MET A 161 16.25 -10.93 21.05
CA MET A 161 16.52 -9.80 21.96
C MET A 161 17.81 -9.07 21.62
N ARG A 162 18.88 -9.80 21.26
CA ARG A 162 20.14 -9.20 20.83
C ARG A 162 19.96 -8.40 19.54
N SER A 163 19.27 -8.93 18.53
CA SER A 163 18.98 -8.20 17.28
C SER A 163 18.16 -6.93 17.58
N ALA A 164 17.13 -7.05 18.41
CA ALA A 164 16.26 -5.94 18.81
C ALA A 164 16.91 -4.91 19.75
N SER A 165 18.09 -5.20 20.31
CA SER A 165 18.84 -4.25 21.15
C SER A 165 19.44 -3.08 20.36
N SER A 166 19.65 -3.28 19.05
CA SER A 166 19.96 -2.20 18.11
C SER A 166 18.68 -1.49 17.68
N PRO A 167 18.56 -0.16 17.86
CA PRO A 167 17.42 0.59 17.34
C PRO A 167 17.33 0.53 15.81
N TRP A 168 18.47 0.44 15.13
CA TRP A 168 18.52 0.37 13.67
C TRP A 168 18.39 -1.09 13.22
N THR A 169 17.39 -1.37 12.38
CA THR A 169 17.10 -2.71 11.87
C THR A 169 16.77 -2.69 10.39
N PHE A 170 17.18 -3.74 9.68
CA PHE A 170 16.76 -4.04 8.31
C PHE A 170 15.94 -5.34 8.24
N ASP A 171 15.60 -5.93 9.40
CA ASP A 171 15.01 -7.25 9.49
C ASP A 171 13.60 -7.29 8.88
N PHE A 172 12.84 -6.19 8.99
CA PHE A 172 11.52 -6.07 8.33
C PHE A 172 11.61 -6.18 6.80
N TYR A 173 12.67 -5.64 6.19
CA TYR A 173 12.89 -5.74 4.75
C TYR A 173 13.38 -7.13 4.33
N LEU A 174 14.18 -7.79 5.17
CA LEU A 174 14.55 -9.18 4.95
C LEU A 174 13.31 -10.08 5.02
N ALA A 175 12.48 -9.91 6.06
CA ALA A 175 11.23 -10.64 6.23
C ALA A 175 10.28 -10.43 5.05
N ALA A 176 10.15 -9.20 4.54
CA ALA A 176 9.36 -8.90 3.35
C ALA A 176 9.83 -9.65 2.07
N ASN A 177 11.09 -10.08 2.04
CA ASN A 177 11.68 -10.86 0.95
C ASN A 177 11.83 -12.36 1.29
N ASP A 178 11.16 -12.84 2.35
CA ASP A 178 11.27 -14.19 2.91
C ASP A 178 12.70 -14.60 3.28
N PHE A 179 13.46 -13.67 3.86
CA PHE A 179 14.79 -13.90 4.45
C PHE A 179 14.79 -13.62 5.95
N THR A 180 15.65 -14.33 6.67
CA THR A 180 15.94 -14.12 8.09
C THR A 180 17.45 -14.19 8.33
N ARG A 181 17.90 -13.95 9.56
CA ARG A 181 19.31 -14.06 9.96
C ARG A 181 19.52 -15.32 10.81
N ASP A 182 20.57 -16.07 10.52
CA ASP A 182 20.99 -17.24 11.29
C ASP A 182 21.78 -16.85 12.56
N ASP A 183 22.25 -17.86 13.31
CA ASP A 183 23.00 -17.66 14.57
C ASP A 183 24.34 -16.91 14.37
N ALA A 184 24.90 -16.97 13.18
CA ALA A 184 26.13 -16.26 12.80
C ALA A 184 25.84 -14.85 12.23
N GLY A 185 24.57 -14.43 12.19
CA GLY A 185 24.15 -13.15 11.61
C GLY A 185 24.16 -13.13 10.08
N LYS A 186 24.29 -14.29 9.43
CA LYS A 186 24.23 -14.43 7.97
C LYS A 186 22.78 -14.46 7.51
N ILE A 187 22.53 -13.84 6.36
CA ILE A 187 21.20 -13.80 5.74
C ILE A 187 20.91 -15.16 5.10
N VAL A 188 19.83 -15.79 5.52
CA VAL A 188 19.38 -17.11 5.06
C VAL A 188 17.89 -17.05 4.67
N PRO A 189 17.43 -17.86 3.70
CA PRO A 189 16.01 -17.94 3.38
C PRO A 189 15.23 -18.51 4.57
N VAL A 190 14.01 -18.02 4.76
CA VAL A 190 13.09 -18.60 5.75
C VAL A 190 12.64 -19.99 5.27
N ALA A 191 12.27 -20.88 6.20
CA ALA A 191 11.73 -22.20 5.89
C ALA A 191 10.56 -22.12 4.88
N GLU A 192 10.44 -23.11 3.99
CA GLU A 192 9.48 -23.10 2.87
C GLU A 192 8.03 -22.83 3.30
N GLY A 193 7.60 -23.37 4.45
CA GLY A 193 6.24 -23.15 4.97
C GLY A 193 5.96 -21.73 5.49
N GLN A 194 7.00 -20.92 5.69
CA GLN A 194 6.91 -19.53 6.17
C GLN A 194 7.25 -18.50 5.07
N ALA A 195 7.82 -18.94 3.94
CA ALA A 195 8.18 -18.10 2.80
C ALA A 195 6.94 -17.73 1.95
N ILE A 196 6.11 -16.82 2.48
CA ILE A 196 4.79 -16.49 1.94
C ILE A 196 4.82 -15.12 1.23
N TYR A 197 5.65 -14.17 1.68
CA TYR A 197 5.56 -12.79 1.25
C TYR A 197 5.85 -12.61 -0.24
N LYS A 198 6.94 -13.19 -0.77
CA LYS A 198 7.29 -13.08 -2.20
C LYS A 198 6.18 -13.64 -3.09
N THR A 199 5.63 -14.79 -2.73
CA THR A 199 4.54 -15.43 -3.47
C THR A 199 3.30 -14.54 -3.51
N LEU A 200 2.92 -13.94 -2.37
CA LEU A 200 1.77 -13.03 -2.30
C LEU A 200 2.02 -11.72 -3.08
N PHE A 201 3.22 -11.15 -3.00
CA PHE A 201 3.59 -9.98 -3.78
C PHE A 201 3.46 -10.25 -5.28
N TRP A 202 4.06 -11.33 -5.77
CA TRP A 202 4.01 -11.68 -7.19
C TRP A 202 2.59 -11.98 -7.65
N ARG A 203 1.81 -12.71 -6.85
CA ARG A 203 0.39 -12.97 -7.13
C ARG A 203 -0.41 -11.67 -7.26
N THR A 204 -0.20 -10.72 -6.36
CA THR A 204 -0.90 -9.42 -6.37
C THR A 204 -0.53 -8.59 -7.60
N ILE A 205 0.76 -8.54 -7.96
CA ILE A 205 1.24 -7.85 -9.16
C ILE A 205 0.65 -8.50 -10.42
N SER A 206 0.71 -9.83 -10.53
CA SER A 206 0.14 -10.57 -11.66
C SER A 206 -1.37 -10.30 -11.80
N MET A 207 -2.14 -10.44 -10.72
CA MET A 207 -3.58 -10.18 -10.72
C MET A 207 -3.92 -8.74 -11.12
N SER A 208 -3.25 -7.75 -10.53
CA SER A 208 -3.51 -6.33 -10.84
C SER A 208 -3.18 -5.98 -12.30
N LEU A 209 -2.12 -6.55 -12.86
CA LEU A 209 -1.77 -6.41 -14.27
C LEU A 209 -2.84 -7.04 -15.17
N GLN A 210 -3.25 -8.28 -14.88
CA GLN A 210 -4.30 -8.97 -15.64
C GLN A 210 -5.62 -8.19 -15.62
N ILE A 211 -6.07 -7.74 -14.44
CA ILE A 211 -7.29 -6.95 -14.30
C ILE A 211 -7.19 -5.65 -15.10
N THR A 212 -6.05 -4.96 -15.04
CA THR A 212 -5.83 -3.72 -15.79
C THR A 212 -5.88 -3.95 -17.30
N LEU A 213 -5.21 -5.00 -17.80
CA LEU A 213 -5.23 -5.36 -19.21
C LEU A 213 -6.65 -5.72 -19.69
N ILE A 214 -7.40 -6.51 -18.93
CA ILE A 214 -8.78 -6.88 -19.26
C ILE A 214 -9.69 -5.64 -19.24
N CYS A 215 -9.56 -4.78 -18.22
CA CYS A 215 -10.31 -3.53 -18.13
C CYS A 215 -10.02 -2.59 -19.30
N LEU A 216 -8.77 -2.49 -19.75
CA LEU A 216 -8.42 -1.70 -20.94
C LEU A 216 -8.96 -2.33 -22.22
N LEU A 217 -8.80 -3.64 -22.37
CA LEU A 217 -9.26 -4.39 -23.54
C LEU A 217 -10.77 -4.28 -23.73
N LEU A 218 -11.54 -4.31 -22.65
CA LEU A 218 -13.00 -4.15 -22.68
C LEU A 218 -13.44 -2.68 -22.67
N GLY A 219 -12.79 -1.86 -21.85
CA GLY A 219 -13.15 -0.46 -21.62
C GLY A 219 -12.86 0.43 -22.83
N PHE A 220 -11.79 0.16 -23.58
CA PHE A 220 -11.42 0.97 -24.75
C PHE A 220 -12.47 0.88 -25.88
N PRO A 221 -12.93 -0.31 -26.32
CA PRO A 221 -14.04 -0.42 -27.27
C PRO A 221 -15.32 0.26 -26.80
N ILE A 222 -15.67 0.09 -25.51
CA ILE A 222 -16.87 0.71 -24.93
C ILE A 222 -16.76 2.23 -24.98
N ALA A 223 -15.62 2.79 -24.56
CA ALA A 223 -15.37 4.23 -24.59
C ALA A 223 -15.41 4.79 -26.01
N HIS A 224 -14.81 4.10 -26.98
CA HIS A 224 -14.84 4.49 -28.39
C HIS A 224 -16.27 4.47 -28.96
N LEU A 225 -17.04 3.43 -28.64
CA LEU A 225 -18.44 3.33 -29.03
C LEU A 225 -19.26 4.49 -28.46
N LEU A 226 -19.09 4.80 -27.17
CA LEU A 226 -19.75 5.94 -26.53
C LEU A 226 -19.36 7.29 -27.15
N ALA A 227 -18.10 7.45 -27.54
CA ALA A 227 -17.60 8.69 -28.14
C ALA A 227 -18.20 8.96 -29.54
N THR A 228 -18.40 7.90 -30.32
CA THR A 228 -18.87 7.95 -31.72
C THR A 228 -20.39 7.92 -31.88
N LEU A 229 -21.14 7.43 -30.89
CA LEU A 229 -22.61 7.34 -30.97
C LEU A 229 -23.31 8.71 -30.83
N PRO A 230 -24.55 8.84 -31.37
CA PRO A 230 -25.41 9.99 -31.11
C PRO A 230 -25.66 10.19 -29.61
N MET A 231 -25.76 11.47 -29.19
CA MET A 231 -25.77 11.86 -27.77
C MET A 231 -26.79 11.10 -26.91
N ARG A 232 -28.01 10.87 -27.41
CA ARG A 232 -29.05 10.13 -26.67
C ARG A 232 -28.66 8.68 -26.39
N LYS A 233 -28.11 7.97 -27.38
CA LYS A 233 -27.67 6.57 -27.24
C LYS A 233 -26.44 6.46 -26.34
N ALA A 234 -25.49 7.38 -26.51
CA ALA A 234 -24.31 7.46 -25.66
C ALA A 234 -24.69 7.69 -24.18
N MET A 235 -25.65 8.58 -23.91
CA MET A 235 -26.13 8.84 -22.56
C MET A 235 -26.80 7.60 -21.93
N LEU A 236 -27.64 6.88 -22.68
CA LEU A 236 -28.25 5.62 -22.21
C LEU A 236 -27.19 4.57 -21.85
N LEU A 237 -26.24 4.33 -22.74
CA LEU A 237 -25.17 3.36 -22.52
C LEU A 237 -24.24 3.79 -21.36
N MET A 238 -24.00 5.10 -21.21
CA MET A 238 -23.25 5.64 -20.08
C MET A 238 -23.96 5.35 -18.74
N ILE A 239 -25.28 5.48 -18.69
CA ILE A 239 -26.06 5.12 -17.50
C ILE A 239 -25.89 3.62 -17.17
N LEU A 240 -25.92 2.74 -18.18
CA LEU A 240 -25.71 1.30 -17.97
C LEU A 240 -24.30 0.99 -17.44
N VAL A 241 -23.27 1.66 -17.95
CA VAL A 241 -21.88 1.53 -17.47
C VAL A 241 -21.74 2.05 -16.04
N LEU A 242 -22.48 3.11 -15.69
CA LEU A 242 -22.41 3.73 -14.37
C LEU A 242 -23.30 3.05 -13.33
N LEU A 243 -24.30 2.28 -13.73
CA LEU A 243 -25.23 1.59 -12.83
C LEU A 243 -24.52 0.85 -11.66
N PRO A 244 -23.38 0.14 -11.88
CA PRO A 244 -22.66 -0.52 -10.78
C PRO A 244 -22.14 0.44 -9.70
N PHE A 245 -21.90 1.72 -9.99
CA PHE A 245 -21.48 2.71 -8.99
C PHE A 245 -22.58 3.04 -7.99
N TRP A 246 -23.83 3.01 -8.42
CA TRP A 246 -24.99 3.33 -7.57
C TRP A 246 -25.32 2.18 -6.62
N THR A 247 -24.79 0.99 -6.90
CA THR A 247 -24.92 -0.17 -6.03
C THR A 247 -23.76 -0.25 -5.03
N SER A 248 -24.08 -0.56 -3.78
CA SER A 248 -23.06 -0.76 -2.73
C SER A 248 -22.03 -1.80 -3.17
N LEU A 249 -20.75 -1.51 -2.90
CA LEU A 249 -19.65 -2.45 -3.15
C LEU A 249 -19.90 -3.79 -2.47
N LEU A 250 -20.43 -3.78 -1.25
CA LEU A 250 -20.73 -5.00 -0.50
C LEU A 250 -21.76 -5.86 -1.23
N VAL A 251 -22.85 -5.24 -1.71
CA VAL A 251 -23.92 -5.95 -2.45
C VAL A 251 -23.38 -6.54 -3.75
N ARG A 252 -22.51 -5.82 -4.47
CA ARG A 252 -21.86 -6.33 -5.68
C ARG A 252 -20.97 -7.53 -5.37
N THR A 253 -20.16 -7.45 -4.32
CA THR A 253 -19.27 -8.53 -3.90
C THR A 253 -20.06 -9.77 -3.47
N THR A 254 -21.14 -9.62 -2.70
CA THR A 254 -21.99 -10.75 -2.30
C THR A 254 -22.75 -11.36 -3.47
N SER A 255 -23.20 -10.55 -4.42
CA SER A 255 -23.83 -11.03 -5.66
C SER A 255 -22.86 -11.89 -6.48
N TRP A 256 -21.61 -11.44 -6.65
CA TRP A 256 -20.58 -12.24 -7.31
C TRP A 256 -20.24 -13.53 -6.56
N MET A 257 -20.21 -13.51 -5.22
CA MET A 257 -20.02 -14.73 -4.44
C MET A 257 -21.10 -15.77 -4.76
N VAL A 258 -22.38 -15.38 -4.78
CA VAL A 258 -23.50 -16.29 -5.10
C VAL A 258 -23.42 -16.80 -6.55
N LEU A 259 -23.04 -15.93 -7.51
CA LEU A 259 -22.93 -16.31 -8.92
C LEU A 259 -21.77 -17.29 -9.19
N LEU A 260 -20.63 -17.10 -8.53
CA LEU A 260 -19.39 -17.86 -8.74
C LEU A 260 -19.23 -19.09 -7.83
N GLN A 261 -20.20 -19.33 -6.94
CA GLN A 261 -20.25 -20.57 -6.17
C GLN A 261 -20.25 -21.80 -7.08
N SER A 262 -19.77 -22.94 -6.56
CA SER A 262 -19.77 -24.21 -7.30
C SER A 262 -21.19 -24.59 -7.75
N GLN A 263 -22.20 -24.35 -6.90
CA GLN A 263 -23.62 -24.51 -7.23
C GLN A 263 -24.30 -23.20 -7.69
N GLY A 264 -23.51 -22.18 -8.01
CA GLY A 264 -23.99 -20.87 -8.44
C GLY A 264 -24.58 -20.90 -9.86
N VAL A 265 -25.23 -19.78 -10.22
CA VAL A 265 -25.93 -19.60 -11.49
C VAL A 265 -25.00 -19.84 -12.69
N LEU A 266 -23.74 -19.38 -12.62
CA LEU A 266 -22.82 -19.49 -13.74
C LEU A 266 -22.46 -20.96 -14.04
N ASN A 267 -22.13 -21.74 -13.01
CA ASN A 267 -21.87 -23.17 -13.16
C ASN A 267 -23.12 -23.94 -13.61
N ASN A 268 -24.30 -23.61 -13.08
CA ASN A 268 -25.57 -24.22 -13.54
C ASN A 268 -25.81 -23.96 -15.03
N LEU A 269 -25.52 -22.75 -15.51
CA LEU A 269 -25.65 -22.39 -16.91
C LEU A 269 -24.64 -23.12 -17.80
N LEU A 270 -23.39 -23.27 -17.35
CA LEU A 270 -22.37 -24.03 -18.08
C LEU A 270 -22.71 -25.54 -18.16
N VAL A 271 -23.25 -26.13 -17.09
CA VAL A 271 -23.77 -27.51 -17.09
C VAL A 271 -24.96 -27.63 -18.04
N GLY A 272 -25.91 -26.70 -17.97
CA GLY A 272 -27.10 -26.69 -18.83
C GLY A 272 -26.78 -26.52 -20.33
N LEU A 273 -25.69 -25.82 -20.66
CA LEU A 273 -25.18 -25.70 -22.03
C LEU A 273 -24.35 -26.91 -22.49
N GLY A 274 -24.11 -27.90 -21.62
CA GLY A 274 -23.30 -29.08 -21.91
C GLY A 274 -21.80 -28.80 -22.04
N LEU A 275 -21.32 -27.64 -21.60
CA LEU A 275 -19.89 -27.27 -21.64
C LEU A 275 -19.07 -27.97 -20.54
N ILE A 276 -19.72 -28.30 -19.42
CA ILE A 276 -19.13 -29.04 -18.28
C ILE A 276 -20.14 -30.07 -17.76
N GLY A 277 -19.64 -31.19 -17.22
CA GLY A 277 -20.48 -32.17 -16.52
C GLY A 277 -20.81 -31.74 -15.09
N GLU A 278 -21.79 -32.39 -14.47
CA GLU A 278 -22.16 -32.22 -13.05
C GLU A 278 -20.94 -32.37 -12.10
N ASP A 279 -20.02 -33.29 -12.42
CA ASP A 279 -18.80 -33.53 -11.63
C ASP A 279 -17.64 -32.58 -11.98
N GLY A 280 -17.75 -31.84 -13.09
CA GLY A 280 -16.72 -30.95 -13.63
C GLY A 280 -16.90 -29.48 -13.26
N ARG A 281 -17.65 -29.18 -12.19
CA ARG A 281 -18.02 -27.82 -11.81
C ARG A 281 -16.79 -27.04 -11.36
N ILE A 282 -16.60 -25.85 -11.95
CA ILE A 282 -15.40 -25.05 -11.73
C ILE A 282 -15.56 -24.32 -10.39
N GLN A 283 -14.64 -24.55 -9.46
CA GLN A 283 -14.58 -23.79 -8.22
C GLN A 283 -14.04 -22.38 -8.52
N MET A 284 -14.92 -21.42 -8.79
CA MET A 284 -14.57 -20.02 -9.08
C MET A 284 -14.63 -19.11 -7.83
N MET A 285 -15.11 -19.64 -6.71
CA MET A 285 -15.16 -18.90 -5.44
C MET A 285 -13.86 -19.11 -4.63
N TYR A 286 -13.37 -18.03 -4.01
CA TYR A 286 -12.12 -18.01 -3.23
C TYR A 286 -10.86 -18.38 -4.00
N ASN A 287 -10.84 -18.13 -5.31
CA ASN A 287 -9.68 -18.34 -6.17
C ASN A 287 -9.32 -17.09 -6.98
N GLU A 288 -8.21 -17.17 -7.70
CA GLU A 288 -7.70 -16.07 -8.53
C GLU A 288 -8.68 -15.66 -9.65
N THR A 289 -9.25 -16.63 -10.35
CA THR A 289 -10.17 -16.38 -11.47
C THR A 289 -11.40 -15.59 -11.05
N GLY A 290 -12.04 -15.97 -9.94
CA GLY A 290 -13.22 -15.26 -9.43
C GLY A 290 -12.90 -13.84 -9.01
N THR A 291 -11.75 -13.62 -8.37
CA THR A 291 -11.27 -12.28 -8.03
C THR A 291 -11.07 -11.43 -9.29
N ILE A 292 -10.43 -11.96 -10.33
CA ILE A 292 -10.20 -11.23 -11.60
C ILE A 292 -11.53 -10.84 -12.25
N ILE A 293 -12.49 -11.75 -12.34
CA ILE A 293 -13.81 -11.49 -12.94
C ILE A 293 -14.56 -10.40 -12.17
N ALA A 294 -14.68 -10.55 -10.86
CA ALA A 294 -15.41 -9.62 -10.01
C ALA A 294 -14.76 -8.23 -10.00
N MET A 295 -13.43 -8.16 -9.86
CA MET A 295 -12.69 -6.89 -9.87
C MET A 295 -12.77 -6.20 -11.24
N THR A 296 -12.69 -6.95 -12.34
CA THR A 296 -12.87 -6.40 -13.69
C THR A 296 -14.23 -5.71 -13.80
N HIS A 297 -15.32 -6.37 -13.41
CA HIS A 297 -16.66 -5.75 -13.44
C HIS A 297 -16.76 -4.50 -12.56
N ILE A 298 -16.15 -4.52 -11.37
CA ILE A 298 -16.20 -3.39 -10.43
C ILE A 298 -15.39 -2.19 -10.95
N LEU A 299 -14.25 -2.43 -11.61
CA LEU A 299 -13.30 -1.40 -12.04
C LEU A 299 -13.50 -0.94 -13.49
N LEU A 300 -14.19 -1.72 -14.33
CA LEU A 300 -14.47 -1.38 -15.72
C LEU A 300 -15.02 0.05 -15.89
N PRO A 301 -16.01 0.51 -15.10
CA PRO A 301 -16.56 1.85 -15.27
C PRO A 301 -15.54 2.96 -15.01
N PHE A 302 -14.61 2.76 -14.07
CA PHE A 302 -13.52 3.70 -13.79
C PHE A 302 -12.52 3.80 -14.94
N THR A 303 -12.38 2.74 -15.75
CA THR A 303 -11.52 2.76 -16.94
C THR A 303 -12.23 3.43 -18.13
N VAL A 304 -13.54 3.17 -18.29
CA VAL A 304 -14.34 3.74 -19.40
C VAL A 304 -14.45 5.26 -19.31
N LEU A 305 -14.65 5.82 -18.11
CA LEU A 305 -14.85 7.26 -17.92
C LEU A 305 -13.71 8.15 -18.44
N PRO A 306 -12.44 7.97 -18.03
CA PRO A 306 -11.33 8.79 -18.52
C PRO A 306 -11.09 8.56 -20.01
N LEU A 307 -11.18 7.32 -20.50
CA LEU A 307 -11.05 7.03 -21.93
C LEU A 307 -12.13 7.75 -22.76
N TYR A 308 -13.39 7.67 -22.33
CA TYR A 308 -14.49 8.38 -22.98
C TYR A 308 -14.29 9.90 -22.96
N SER A 309 -13.87 10.45 -21.81
CA SER A 309 -13.61 11.89 -21.65
C SER A 309 -12.58 12.40 -22.66
N VAL A 310 -11.48 11.66 -22.86
CA VAL A 310 -10.45 12.02 -23.84
C VAL A 310 -10.95 11.79 -25.26
N MET A 311 -11.49 10.60 -25.56
CA MET A 311 -11.93 10.24 -26.92
C MET A 311 -13.05 11.15 -27.45
N LYS A 312 -13.92 11.68 -26.58
CA LYS A 312 -14.99 12.59 -26.99
C LYS A 312 -14.49 13.92 -27.50
N THR A 313 -13.29 14.33 -27.09
CA THR A 313 -12.67 15.58 -27.57
C THR A 313 -12.12 15.47 -28.99
N ILE A 314 -11.95 14.25 -29.51
CA ILE A 314 -11.40 13.98 -30.84
C ILE A 314 -12.50 14.17 -31.91
N PRO A 315 -12.37 15.15 -32.83
CA PRO A 315 -13.35 15.37 -33.88
C PRO A 315 -13.49 14.15 -34.81
N PRO A 316 -14.72 13.67 -35.11
CA PRO A 316 -14.94 12.55 -36.03
C PRO A 316 -14.43 12.80 -37.46
N SER A 317 -14.18 14.07 -37.83
CA SER A 317 -13.59 14.45 -39.12
C SER A 317 -12.18 13.88 -39.33
N TYR A 318 -11.39 13.64 -38.27
CA TYR A 318 -10.04 13.08 -38.42
C TYR A 318 -10.04 11.66 -38.99
N VAL A 319 -10.97 10.82 -38.54
CA VAL A 319 -11.13 9.46 -39.10
C VAL A 319 -11.55 9.52 -40.56
N ARG A 320 -12.47 10.44 -40.92
CA ARG A 320 -12.90 10.64 -42.31
C ARG A 320 -11.74 11.11 -43.19
N ALA A 321 -10.95 12.07 -42.73
CA ALA A 321 -9.78 12.57 -43.43
C ALA A 321 -8.71 11.48 -43.65
N ALA A 322 -8.43 10.68 -42.62
CA ALA A 322 -7.48 9.57 -42.73
C ALA A 322 -7.92 8.53 -43.78
N ARG A 323 -9.21 8.17 -43.80
CA ARG A 323 -9.75 7.25 -44.81
C ARG A 323 -9.68 7.83 -46.22
N SER A 324 -9.96 9.12 -46.40
CA SER A 324 -9.83 9.79 -47.71
C SER A 324 -8.40 9.83 -48.23
N LEU A 325 -7.40 9.80 -47.35
CA LEU A 325 -5.97 9.70 -47.70
C LEU A 325 -5.50 8.26 -47.98
N GLY A 326 -6.42 7.30 -48.07
CA GLY A 326 -6.12 5.89 -48.36
C GLY A 326 -5.80 5.02 -47.14
N ALA A 327 -5.98 5.52 -45.91
CA ALA A 327 -5.80 4.69 -44.72
C ALA A 327 -6.93 3.67 -44.56
N THR A 328 -6.58 2.41 -44.24
CA THR A 328 -7.57 1.38 -43.91
C THR A 328 -8.31 1.71 -42.60
N SER A 329 -9.48 1.12 -42.38
CA SER A 329 -10.28 1.32 -41.16
C SER A 329 -9.48 1.09 -39.87
N TRP A 330 -8.63 0.06 -39.84
CA TRP A 330 -7.77 -0.23 -38.70
C TRP A 330 -6.65 0.80 -38.53
N THR A 331 -6.00 1.20 -39.62
CA THR A 331 -4.95 2.22 -39.59
C THR A 331 -5.49 3.58 -39.15
N ALA A 332 -6.66 3.98 -39.66
CA ALA A 332 -7.33 5.22 -39.28
C ALA A 332 -7.74 5.20 -37.80
N PHE A 333 -8.24 4.07 -37.30
CA PHE A 333 -8.58 3.89 -35.89
C PHE A 333 -7.34 4.02 -34.99
N ARG A 334 -6.31 3.19 -35.20
CA ARG A 334 -5.10 3.13 -34.36
C ARG A 334 -4.24 4.40 -34.38
N ARG A 335 -4.32 5.21 -35.45
CA ARG A 335 -3.55 6.46 -35.55
C ARG A 335 -4.29 7.68 -34.98
N VAL A 336 -5.61 7.62 -34.91
CA VAL A 336 -6.44 8.73 -34.41
C VAL A 336 -6.81 8.55 -32.95
N TYR A 337 -7.03 7.30 -32.52
CA TYR A 337 -7.37 6.89 -31.15
C TYR A 337 -6.28 6.00 -30.57
#